data_AF-A0A2G9PGT5-F1
#
_entry.id   AF-A0A2G9PGT5-F1
#
_cell.length_a   1.000
_cell.length_b   1.000
_cell.length_c   1.000
_cell.angle_alpha   90.00
_cell.angle_beta   90.00
_cell.angle_gamma   90.00
#
_symmetry.space_group_name_H-M   'P 1'
#
loop_
_entity.id
_entity.type
_entity.pdbx_description
1 polymer ?
#
loop_
_entity_poly.entity_id
_entity_poly.type
_entity_poly.pdbx_seq_one_letter_code
_entity_poly.pdbx_strand_id
1 'polypeptide(L)' 'MFDLKEFVKRSERVIAITHKPKEHEYRQMALTTGIGMALLGFVGFVITMAAYWLR' A
#
# COMPACT_ATOMS: atom_id res chain seq x y z
N MET A 1 -2.89 34.31 -2.66
CA MET A 1 -1.51 33.94 -3.01
C MET A 1 -1.16 32.74 -2.15
N PHE A 2 -0.92 31.58 -2.76
CA PHE A 2 -0.63 30.35 -2.00
C PHE A 2 0.69 30.53 -1.25
N ASP A 3 0.61 30.73 0.06
CA ASP A 3 1.79 30.87 0.91
C ASP A 3 2.28 29.48 1.31
N LEU A 4 3.38 29.03 0.68
CA LEU A 4 3.97 27.72 0.97
C LEU A 4 4.34 27.57 2.45
N LYS A 5 4.68 28.65 3.16
CA LYS A 5 5.01 28.57 4.59
C LYS A 5 3.80 28.19 5.42
N GLU A 6 2.62 28.71 5.05
CA GLU A 6 1.39 28.37 5.74
C GLU A 6 0.95 26.93 5.44
N PHE A 7 1.16 26.47 4.21
CA PHE A 7 0.89 25.08 3.82
C PHE A 7 1.75 24.09 4.62
N VAL A 8 3.07 24.31 4.67
CA VAL A 8 3.99 23.46 5.44
C VAL A 8 3.61 23.41 6.91
N LYS A 9 3.31 24.56 7.52
CA LYS A 9 2.91 24.65 8.94
C LYS A 9 1.60 23.89 9.23
N ARG A 10 0.66 23.88 8.28
CA ARG A 10 -0.59 23.10 8.40
C ARG A 10 -0.32 21.60 8.23
N SER A 11 0.52 21.19 7.28
CA SER A 11 0.89 19.79 7.05
C SER A 11 1.62 19.17 8.23
N GLU A 12 2.52 19.90 8.90
CA GLU A 12 3.20 19.43 10.12
C GLU A 12 2.19 19.08 11.23
N ARG A 13 1.17 19.93 11.42
CA ARG A 13 0.11 19.68 12.40
C ARG A 13 -0.69 18.43 12.07
N VAL A 14 -0.96 18.17 10.78
CA VAL A 14 -1.69 16.97 10.35
C VAL A 14 -0.90 15.72 10.67
N ILE A 15 0.40 15.69 10.34
CA ILE A 15 1.27 14.55 10.63
C ILE A 15 1.38 14.31 12.15
N ALA A 16 1.44 15.37 12.96
CA ALA A 16 1.46 15.25 14.41
C ALA A 16 0.17 14.69 15.02
N ILE A 17 -0.99 14.82 14.34
CA ILE A 17 -2.27 14.28 14.78
C ILE A 17 -2.45 12.81 14.33
N THR A 18 -1.77 12.36 13.28
CA THR A 18 -1.90 10.98 12.80
C THR A 18 -1.36 9.96 13.81
N HIS A 19 -2.14 8.90 14.06
CA HIS A 19 -1.72 7.81 14.93
C HIS A 19 -0.71 6.92 14.20
N LYS A 20 0.49 6.77 14.76
CA LYS A 20 1.45 5.78 14.25
C LYS A 20 0.89 4.38 14.52
N PRO A 21 0.71 3.53 13.48
CA PRO A 21 0.15 2.20 13.67
C PRO A 21 1.01 1.40 14.64
N LYS A 22 0.37 0.62 15.50
CA LYS A 22 1.08 -0.29 16.41
C LYS A 22 1.56 -1.52 15.63
N GLU A 23 2.61 -2.16 16.13
CA GLU A 23 3.23 -3.34 15.49
C GLU A 23 2.22 -4.44 15.11
N HIS A 24 1.19 -4.66 15.94
CA HIS A 24 0.16 -5.67 15.67
C HIS A 24 -0.76 -5.28 14.51
N GLU A 25 -1.17 -4.01 14.42
CA GLU A 25 -2.03 -3.49 13.33
C GLU A 25 -1.26 -3.52 12.02
N TYR A 26 0.00 -3.07 12.07
CA TYR A 26 0.89 -3.09 10.92
C TYR A 26 1.08 -4.50 10.39
N ARG A 27 1.39 -5.46 11.28
CA ARG A 27 1.59 -6.86 10.89
C ARG A 27 0.31 -7.48 10.32
N GLN A 28 -0.86 -7.17 10.89
CA GLN A 28 -2.13 -7.66 10.35
C GLN A 28 -2.39 -7.12 8.95
N MET A 29 -2.26 -5.80 8.73
CA MET A 29 -2.42 -5.20 7.41
C MET A 29 -1.42 -5.76 6.40
N ALA A 30 -0.14 -5.84 6.78
CA ALA A 30 0.91 -6.35 5.90
C ALA A 30 0.64 -7.80 5.45
N LEU A 31 0.19 -8.67 6.37
CA LEU A 31 -0.15 -10.05 6.03
C LEU A 31 -1.38 -10.14 5.13
N THR A 32 -2.45 -9.40 5.43
CA THR A 32 -3.67 -9.39 4.61
C THR A 32 -3.39 -8.88 3.20
N THR A 33 -2.68 -7.76 3.08
CA THR A 33 -2.30 -7.18 1.78
C THR A 33 -1.32 -8.09 1.02
N GLY A 34 -0.33 -8.66 1.70
CA GLY A 34 0.64 -9.56 1.10
C GLY A 34 0.00 -10.82 0.53
N ILE A 35 -0.98 -11.40 1.23
CA ILE A 35 -1.76 -12.55 0.73
C ILE A 35 -2.56 -12.14 -0.51
N GLY A 36 -3.21 -10.97 -0.50
CA GLY A 36 -3.93 -10.46 -1.66
C GLY A 36 -3.05 -10.28 -2.90
N MET A 37 -1.86 -9.68 -2.72
CA MET A 37 -0.88 -9.51 -3.80
C MET A 37 -0.39 -10.86 -4.33
N ALA A 38 -0.10 -11.82 -3.45
CA ALA A 38 0.33 -13.15 -3.85
C ALA A 38 -0.73 -13.90 -4.65
N LEU A 39 -2.00 -13.81 -4.24
CA LEU A 39 -3.12 -14.43 -4.96
C LEU A 39 -3.29 -13.83 -6.36
N LEU A 40 -3.34 -12.50 -6.46
CA LEU A 40 -3.49 -11.82 -7.75
C LEU A 40 -2.30 -12.12 -8.68
N GLY A 41 -1.07 -12.08 -8.15
CA GLY A 41 0.13 -12.40 -8.90
C GLY A 41 0.16 -13.86 -9.37
N PHE A 42 -0.26 -14.80 -8.52
CA PHE A 42 -0.32 -16.21 -8.87
C PHE A 42 -1.35 -16.50 -9.96
N VAL A 43 -2.54 -15.90 -9.88
CA VAL A 43 -3.57 -16.05 -10.92
C VAL A 43 -3.07 -15.51 -12.26
N GLY A 44 -2.48 -14.31 -12.28
CA GLY A 44 -1.89 -13.73 -13.50
C GLY A 44 -0.74 -14.58 -14.05
N PHE A 45 0.10 -15.13 -13.18
CA PHE A 45 1.19 -16.03 -13.54
C PHE A 45 0.67 -17.31 -14.22
N VAL A 46 -0.34 -17.96 -13.64
CA VAL A 46 -0.93 -19.19 -14.21
C VAL A 46 -1.53 -18.91 -15.59
N ILE A 47 -2.26 -17.81 -15.77
CA ILE A 47 -2.83 -17.41 -17.07
C ILE A 47 -1.72 -17.20 -18.11
N THR A 48 -0.66 -16.48 -17.73
CA THR A 48 0.46 -16.17 -18.63
C THR A 48 1.24 -17.43 -19.01
N MET A 49 1.47 -18.31 -18.04
CA MET A 49 2.15 -19.59 -18.27
C MET A 49 1.35 -20.49 -19.20
N ALA A 50 0.03 -20.58 -19.01
CA ALA A 50 -0.86 -21.34 -19.89
C ALA A 50 -0.92 -20.74 -21.31
N ALA A 51 -0.98 -19.42 -21.42
CA ALA A 51 -0.95 -18.73 -22.71
C ALA A 51 0.36 -18.95 -23.47
N TYR A 52 1.49 -18.98 -22.76
CA TYR A 52 2.80 -19.28 -23.35
C TYR A 52 2.87 -20.73 -23.84
N TRP A 53 2.33 -21.69 -23.07
CA TRP A 53 2.35 -23.11 -23.45
C TRP A 53 1.46 -23.45 -24.66
N LEU A 54 0.42 -22.64 -24.91
CA LEU A 54 -0.50 -22.84 -26.03
C LEU A 54 0.00 -22.22 -27.34
N ARG A 55 1.03 -21.37 -27.29
CA ARG A 55 1.64 -20.70 -28.45
C ARG A 55 2.91 -21.41 -28.89
#